data_AF-A0A5J4U293-F1
#
_entry.id   AF-A0A5J4U293-F1
#
_cell.length_a   1.000
_cell.length_b   1.000
_cell.length_c   1.000
_cell.angle_alpha   90.00
_cell.angle_beta   90.00
_cell.angle_gamma   90.00
#
_symmetry.space_group_name_H-M   'P 1'
#
loop_
_entity.id
_entity.type
_entity.pdbx_description
1 polymer ?
#
loop_
_entity_poly.entity_id
_entity_poly.type
_entity_poly.pdbx_seq_one_letter_code
_entity_poly.pdbx_strand_id
1 'polypeptide(L)'
;MKATHLQQAGTIEETLLGNAVVPFTNDGEHHYSIKEIKPESQMPALFDKEIIISLSDTDHDITQIQNSFLSVVLTANIQFDDKFDKIDESYKDGLVLFVGLKSGSNLIREYPIYHRGKTIDGSLQNDATTESFIYNTIKPKSEKNNRKHIHSLYENIHNFDTSACGTYISMRDIEELIGNQTAVPYTIPIRFRVSIPLYDLLIFSAFTDYPNGLFGDLKIKFKINPHAFVFCQVNPIISMAKYYTMNKDELLGSSQQKLIDIDLMFRNWSLTFQYTKQFTKLGCTADLITGLHAEPLTESGLKNLICDIKPVTISIKNYVITEVTANITNYKTTDACLNRVRQFYSQRPFVVPAQRVEVWPFPTSATLTGIRTSQNIPISHVTDFCLLFPKDARATTCFENPCYQNMQVTTCGRNFPDMPMNTLDQQFFQLQLNASNHDLLFEATDEFEDALTTPRNTATRRLNPHIDLTSFLRTLQCERNSNGALTFDGLDTQNQNTSVELRGAPIYQGATDSYYNV
;
A
#
# COMPACT_ATOMS: atom_id res chain seq x y z
N MET A 1 33.94 25.86 5.16
CA MET A 1 32.90 26.18 4.16
C MET A 1 33.52 25.95 2.78
N LYS A 2 33.50 24.70 2.30
CA LYS A 2 33.89 24.38 0.92
C LYS A 2 32.59 24.24 0.15
N ALA A 3 32.37 25.13 -0.81
CA ALA A 3 31.28 25.02 -1.76
C ALA A 3 31.38 23.64 -2.42
N THR A 4 30.36 22.80 -2.23
CA THR A 4 30.16 21.62 -3.04
C THR A 4 29.90 22.14 -4.45
N HIS A 5 30.88 22.02 -5.34
CA HIS A 5 30.65 22.22 -6.76
C HIS A 5 29.50 21.30 -7.15
N LEU A 6 28.35 21.88 -7.50
CA LEU A 6 27.41 21.26 -8.43
C LEU A 6 28.21 21.05 -9.71
N GLN A 7 28.89 19.91 -9.79
CA GLN A 7 29.38 19.41 -11.07
C GLN A 7 28.13 19.31 -11.94
N GLN A 8 28.16 19.95 -13.11
CA GLN A 8 27.30 19.56 -14.21
C GLN A 8 27.59 18.08 -14.46
N ALA A 9 26.81 17.20 -13.82
CA ALA A 9 26.79 15.80 -14.16
C ALA A 9 26.35 15.74 -15.63
N GLY A 10 26.97 14.85 -16.41
CA GLY A 10 26.47 14.51 -17.74
C GLY A 10 25.04 13.97 -17.66
N THR A 11 24.53 13.40 -18.74
CA THR A 11 23.20 12.76 -18.65
C THR A 11 23.20 11.69 -17.55
N ILE A 12 22.04 11.38 -16.97
CA ILE A 12 21.93 10.28 -15.99
C ILE A 12 22.51 8.99 -16.59
N GLU A 13 22.31 8.76 -17.89
CA GLU A 13 22.90 7.68 -18.66
C GLU A 13 24.44 7.66 -18.61
N GLU A 14 25.10 8.78 -18.91
CA GLU A 14 26.56 8.90 -18.85
C GLU A 14 27.09 8.66 -17.43
N THR A 15 26.35 9.14 -16.43
CA THR A 15 26.66 8.92 -15.02
C THR A 15 26.51 7.44 -14.64
N LEU A 16 25.48 6.75 -15.15
CA LEU A 16 25.26 5.33 -14.88
C LEU A 16 26.26 4.43 -15.60
N LEU A 17 26.55 4.69 -16.88
CA LEU A 17 27.54 3.94 -17.66
C LEU A 17 28.97 4.11 -17.11
N GLY A 18 29.32 5.32 -16.66
CA GLY A 18 30.62 5.60 -16.04
C GLY A 18 30.80 4.97 -14.66
N ASN A 19 29.70 4.68 -13.96
CA ASN A 19 29.69 4.12 -12.61
C ASN A 19 29.20 2.66 -12.54
N ALA A 20 28.94 2.03 -13.68
CA ALA A 20 28.49 0.64 -13.77
C ALA A 20 29.50 -0.29 -13.06
N VAL A 21 28.99 -1.05 -12.09
CA VAL A 21 29.80 -1.83 -11.15
C VAL A 21 30.14 -3.19 -11.75
N VAL A 22 31.36 -3.67 -11.51
CA VAL A 22 31.74 -5.06 -11.75
C VAL A 22 30.97 -5.95 -10.76
N PRO A 23 30.32 -7.05 -11.19
CA PRO A 23 29.61 -7.95 -10.27
C PRO A 23 30.52 -8.43 -9.14
N PHE A 24 30.03 -8.40 -7.91
CA PHE A 24 30.73 -8.96 -6.76
C PHE A 24 30.85 -10.48 -6.91
N THR A 25 32.05 -11.01 -6.69
CA THR A 25 32.28 -12.45 -6.70
C THR A 25 32.29 -12.93 -5.25
N ASN A 26 31.31 -13.77 -4.90
CA ASN A 26 31.22 -14.42 -3.60
C ASN A 26 32.49 -15.26 -3.32
N ASP A 27 32.88 -15.39 -2.05
CA ASP A 27 34.04 -16.18 -1.63
C ASP A 27 33.87 -17.70 -1.79
N GLY A 28 32.64 -18.17 -2.01
CA GLY A 28 32.32 -19.58 -2.18
C GLY A 28 32.24 -20.37 -0.86
N GLU A 29 32.47 -19.72 0.28
CA GLU A 29 32.41 -20.32 1.62
C GLU A 29 31.29 -19.71 2.48
N HIS A 30 31.04 -18.41 2.33
CA HIS A 30 29.99 -17.63 3.01
C HIS A 30 29.01 -17.10 1.97
N HIS A 31 28.33 -18.03 1.33
CA HIS A 31 27.51 -17.85 0.13
C HIS A 31 26.26 -16.96 0.36
N TYR A 32 25.59 -17.15 1.50
CA TYR A 32 24.33 -16.51 1.84
C TYR A 32 24.09 -16.58 3.34
N SER A 33 24.03 -15.44 4.01
CA SER A 33 23.70 -15.35 5.44
C SER A 33 22.55 -14.38 5.66
N ILE A 34 21.69 -14.69 6.63
CA ILE A 34 20.67 -13.77 7.12
C ILE A 34 21.08 -13.36 8.52
N LYS A 35 21.11 -12.05 8.78
CA LYS A 35 21.34 -11.51 10.11
C LYS A 35 20.16 -10.66 10.54
N GLU A 36 19.69 -10.90 11.76
CA GLU A 36 18.72 -10.05 12.42
C GLU A 36 19.42 -8.93 13.18
N ILE A 37 19.05 -7.68 12.88
CA ILE A 37 19.52 -6.50 13.57
C ILE A 37 18.36 -5.89 14.35
N LYS A 38 18.58 -5.55 15.62
CA LYS A 38 17.62 -4.80 16.46
C LYS A 38 17.80 -3.29 16.28
N PRO A 39 16.74 -2.48 16.47
CA PRO A 39 16.84 -1.03 16.38
C PRO A 39 17.78 -0.48 17.47
N GLU A 40 18.40 0.66 17.15
CA GLU A 40 19.14 1.48 18.12
C GLU A 40 18.19 2.28 19.01
N SER A 41 16.98 2.57 18.51
CA SER A 41 15.91 3.20 19.28
C SER A 41 15.33 2.27 20.34
N GLN A 42 14.91 2.83 21.47
CA GLN A 42 14.21 2.09 22.53
C GLN A 42 12.82 1.64 22.09
N MET A 43 12.48 0.38 22.38
CA MET A 43 11.14 -0.19 22.19
C MET A 43 10.43 -0.36 23.55
N PRO A 44 9.10 -0.23 23.62
CA PRO A 44 8.19 0.10 22.52
C PRO A 44 8.29 1.56 22.06
N ALA A 45 7.93 1.82 20.80
CA ALA A 45 7.92 3.16 20.21
C ALA A 45 6.50 3.61 19.83
N LEU A 46 6.15 4.84 20.22
CA LEU A 46 4.94 5.53 19.79
C LEU A 46 5.11 6.11 18.38
N PHE A 47 4.01 6.51 17.75
CA PHE A 47 4.02 6.96 16.35
C PHE A 47 4.79 8.26 16.08
N ASP A 48 4.95 9.11 17.11
CA ASP A 48 5.73 10.34 17.04
C ASP A 48 7.24 10.10 17.19
N LYS A 49 7.64 8.90 17.64
CA LYS A 49 9.03 8.54 17.89
C LYS A 49 9.72 8.03 16.63
N GLU A 50 11.00 8.39 16.54
CA GLU A 50 11.87 7.96 15.46
C GLU A 50 12.50 6.62 15.78
N ILE A 51 12.42 5.69 14.83
CA ILE A 51 13.04 4.38 14.91
C ILE A 51 14.28 4.40 14.02
N ILE A 52 15.45 4.21 14.61
CA ILE A 52 16.74 4.10 13.90
C ILE A 52 17.14 2.62 13.90
N ILE A 53 17.44 2.08 12.72
CA ILE A 53 17.88 0.71 12.57
C ILE A 53 18.95 0.58 11.49
N SER A 54 19.98 -0.22 11.77
CA SER A 54 21.03 -0.50 10.78
C SER A 54 20.51 -1.44 9.70
N LEU A 55 20.87 -1.13 8.46
CA LEU A 55 20.63 -1.91 7.25
C LEU A 55 21.91 -2.60 6.76
N SER A 56 22.93 -2.67 7.61
CA SER A 56 24.23 -3.27 7.28
C SER A 56 24.89 -3.83 8.54
N ASP A 57 25.82 -4.74 8.35
CA ASP A 57 26.50 -5.43 9.45
C ASP A 57 28.01 -5.55 9.23
N THR A 58 28.80 -5.34 10.29
CA THR A 58 30.26 -5.33 10.20
C THR A 58 30.89 -6.71 9.99
N ASP A 59 30.16 -7.80 10.23
CA ASP A 59 30.72 -9.16 10.11
C ASP A 59 30.76 -9.68 8.66
N HIS A 60 30.17 -8.93 7.73
CA HIS A 60 30.07 -9.26 6.31
C HIS A 60 30.57 -8.12 5.43
N ASP A 61 30.94 -8.42 4.20
CA ASP A 61 31.46 -7.40 3.27
C ASP A 61 30.36 -6.69 2.49
N ILE A 62 29.32 -7.44 2.12
CA ILE A 62 28.23 -7.00 1.27
C ILE A 62 26.89 -7.28 1.95
N THR A 63 25.99 -6.29 1.92
CA THR A 63 24.57 -6.44 2.21
C THR A 63 23.75 -6.37 0.91
N GLN A 64 22.91 -7.37 0.67
CA GLN A 64 21.96 -7.40 -0.43
C GLN A 64 20.69 -6.64 -0.05
N ILE A 65 20.62 -5.35 -0.38
CA ILE A 65 19.50 -4.48 -0.06
C ILE A 65 18.20 -5.01 -0.66
N GLN A 66 18.22 -5.45 -1.92
CA GLN A 66 17.07 -6.03 -2.61
C GLN A 66 16.46 -7.26 -1.93
N ASN A 67 17.27 -8.05 -1.21
CA ASN A 67 16.86 -9.28 -0.53
C ASN A 67 16.64 -9.09 0.98
N SER A 68 16.71 -7.85 1.45
CA SER A 68 16.59 -7.50 2.87
C SER A 68 15.24 -6.86 3.15
N PHE A 69 14.76 -7.00 4.39
CA PHE A 69 13.45 -6.46 4.78
C PHE A 69 13.38 -6.10 6.27
N LEU A 70 12.54 -5.14 6.62
CA LEU A 70 12.18 -4.82 8.00
C LEU A 70 10.99 -5.69 8.43
N SER A 71 11.02 -6.17 9.66
CA SER A 71 9.89 -6.79 10.32
C SER A 71 9.47 -5.93 11.52
N VAL A 72 8.22 -5.51 11.54
CA VAL A 72 7.67 -4.61 12.54
C VAL A 72 6.48 -5.29 13.20
N VAL A 73 6.48 -5.37 14.53
CA VAL A 73 5.33 -5.87 15.30
C VAL A 73 4.58 -4.70 15.88
N LEU A 74 3.29 -4.67 15.60
CA LEU A 74 2.37 -3.66 16.06
C LEU A 74 1.40 -4.20 17.10
N THR A 75 1.11 -3.40 18.12
CA THR A 75 -0.10 -3.51 18.93
C THR A 75 -0.96 -2.24 18.81
N ALA A 76 -2.27 -2.38 18.73
CA ALA A 76 -3.20 -1.25 18.74
C ALA A 76 -4.55 -1.67 19.33
N ASN A 77 -5.43 -0.70 19.55
CA ASN A 77 -6.82 -0.92 19.91
C ASN A 77 -7.71 -0.47 18.74
N ILE A 78 -8.59 -1.33 18.24
CA ILE A 78 -9.63 -0.91 17.30
C ILE A 78 -10.91 -0.60 18.06
N GLN A 79 -11.65 0.40 17.58
CA GLN A 79 -12.87 0.88 18.20
C GLN A 79 -14.02 0.84 17.20
N PHE A 80 -15.13 0.23 17.61
CA PHE A 80 -16.38 0.17 16.85
C PHE A 80 -17.36 1.21 17.42
N ASP A 81 -17.99 1.99 16.55
CA ASP A 81 -19.01 2.98 16.90
C ASP A 81 -20.39 2.39 17.18
N ASP A 82 -20.62 1.13 16.83
CA ASP A 82 -21.83 0.38 17.16
C ASP A 82 -21.50 -1.08 17.50
N LYS A 83 -22.48 -1.77 18.10
CA LYS A 83 -22.39 -3.20 18.38
C LYS A 83 -22.84 -3.99 17.15
N PHE A 84 -22.26 -5.17 16.99
CA PHE A 84 -22.82 -6.17 16.10
C PHE A 84 -24.17 -6.68 16.64
N ASP A 85 -25.09 -6.97 15.71
CA ASP A 85 -26.42 -7.48 15.99
C ASP A 85 -26.38 -8.98 16.34
N LYS A 86 -27.53 -9.65 16.27
CA LYS A 86 -27.61 -11.07 16.55
C LYS A 86 -26.88 -11.86 15.47
N ILE A 87 -25.81 -12.54 15.85
CA ILE A 87 -25.14 -13.56 15.04
C ILE A 87 -25.36 -14.90 15.73
N ASP A 88 -25.97 -15.86 15.04
CA ASP A 88 -26.15 -17.21 15.58
C ASP A 88 -24.79 -17.89 15.82
N GLU A 89 -24.67 -18.68 16.89
CA GLU A 89 -23.43 -19.36 17.32
C GLU A 89 -22.76 -20.17 16.21
N SER A 90 -23.55 -20.71 15.29
CA SER A 90 -23.09 -21.51 14.17
C SER A 90 -22.25 -20.70 13.17
N TYR A 91 -22.40 -19.38 13.14
CA TYR A 91 -21.79 -18.50 12.14
C TYR A 91 -20.66 -17.61 12.65
N LYS A 92 -20.54 -17.43 13.98
CA LYS A 92 -19.58 -16.48 14.57
C LYS A 92 -18.13 -16.73 14.18
N ASP A 93 -17.76 -18.00 14.03
CA ASP A 93 -16.38 -18.39 13.68
C ASP A 93 -16.02 -18.12 12.22
N GLY A 94 -17.00 -18.18 11.33
CA GLY A 94 -16.78 -18.02 9.89
C GLY A 94 -17.18 -16.66 9.36
N LEU A 95 -17.70 -15.75 10.18
CA LEU A 95 -17.81 -14.32 9.84
C LEU A 95 -16.56 -13.61 10.35
N VAL A 96 -15.79 -13.01 9.44
CA VAL A 96 -14.42 -12.55 9.72
C VAL A 96 -14.22 -11.12 9.21
N LEU A 97 -13.59 -10.31 10.05
CA LEU A 97 -13.11 -8.97 9.73
C LEU A 97 -11.59 -9.00 9.51
N PHE A 98 -11.13 -8.38 8.44
CA PHE A 98 -9.71 -8.08 8.25
C PHE A 98 -9.40 -6.67 8.73
N VAL A 99 -8.28 -6.49 9.44
CA VAL A 99 -7.70 -5.19 9.78
C VAL A 99 -6.20 -5.20 9.51
N GLY A 100 -5.69 -4.24 8.75
CA GLY A 100 -4.28 -4.22 8.37
C GLY A 100 -3.90 -3.08 7.44
N LEU A 101 -2.92 -3.33 6.57
CA LEU A 101 -2.39 -2.41 5.57
C LEU A 101 -2.56 -3.02 4.17
N LYS A 102 -2.75 -2.19 3.15
CA LYS A 102 -2.68 -2.63 1.74
C LYS A 102 -1.24 -3.05 1.36
N SER A 103 -0.24 -2.31 1.85
CA SER A 103 1.18 -2.68 1.80
C SER A 103 1.88 -2.37 3.12
N GLY A 104 2.82 -3.22 3.52
CA GLY A 104 3.62 -3.02 4.72
C GLY A 104 4.43 -1.72 4.69
N SER A 105 4.89 -1.28 3.52
CA SER A 105 5.62 -0.02 3.38
C SER A 105 4.72 1.21 3.63
N ASN A 106 3.39 1.08 3.54
CA ASN A 106 2.46 2.16 3.91
C ASN A 106 2.58 2.52 5.40
N LEU A 107 3.16 1.65 6.23
CA LEU A 107 3.41 1.92 7.64
C LEU A 107 4.37 3.08 7.86
N ILE A 108 5.29 3.34 6.93
CA ILE A 108 6.32 4.35 7.09
C ILE A 108 5.76 5.71 6.66
N ARG A 109 5.87 6.70 7.55
CA ARG A 109 5.40 8.08 7.31
C ARG A 109 6.46 8.92 6.63
N GLU A 110 7.66 8.88 7.16
CA GLU A 110 8.80 9.65 6.66
C GLU A 110 10.07 8.86 6.99
N TYR A 111 11.08 9.00 6.15
CA TYR A 111 12.40 8.42 6.40
C TYR A 111 13.51 9.27 5.77
N PRO A 112 14.64 9.42 6.46
CA PRO A 112 15.92 9.65 5.78
C PRO A 112 16.88 8.47 5.92
N ILE A 113 17.87 8.42 5.03
CA ILE A 113 18.95 7.43 5.05
C ILE A 113 20.20 8.05 5.69
N TYR A 114 20.89 7.26 6.52
CA TYR A 114 22.11 7.65 7.21
C TYR A 114 23.28 6.79 6.76
N HIS A 115 24.42 7.44 6.65
CA HIS A 115 25.70 6.83 6.38
C HIS A 115 26.77 7.47 7.26
N ARG A 116 27.51 6.67 8.05
CA ARG A 116 28.58 7.15 8.95
C ARG A 116 28.15 8.31 9.85
N GLY A 117 26.96 8.19 10.44
CA GLY A 117 26.40 9.20 11.33
C GLY A 117 25.94 10.50 10.66
N LYS A 118 25.87 10.56 9.33
CA LYS A 118 25.36 11.72 8.57
C LYS A 118 24.16 11.31 7.72
N THR A 119 23.17 12.20 7.63
CA THR A 119 22.08 12.04 6.67
C THR A 119 22.61 12.19 5.25
N ILE A 120 22.25 11.27 4.37
CA ILE A 120 22.55 11.37 2.94
C ILE A 120 21.68 12.49 2.35
N ASP A 121 22.30 13.43 1.65
CA ASP A 121 21.57 14.54 1.04
C ASP A 121 20.56 14.04 -0.01
N GLY A 122 19.39 14.67 -0.08
CA GLY A 122 18.29 14.26 -0.96
C GLY A 122 17.55 12.97 -0.55
N SER A 123 18.00 12.23 0.47
CA SER A 123 17.38 10.96 0.88
C SER A 123 16.13 11.09 1.75
N LEU A 124 15.80 12.31 2.18
CA LEU A 124 14.62 12.56 3.00
C LEU A 124 13.35 12.43 2.18
N GLN A 125 12.53 11.44 2.51
CA GLN A 125 11.15 11.33 2.06
C GLN A 125 10.23 11.76 3.21
N ASN A 126 9.48 12.85 3.00
CA ASN A 126 8.56 13.43 3.99
C ASN A 126 7.16 12.79 3.95
N ASP A 127 6.77 12.21 2.82
CA ASP A 127 5.49 11.52 2.64
C ASP A 127 5.70 10.12 2.04
N ALA A 128 6.33 9.27 2.84
CA ALA A 128 6.68 7.90 2.47
C ALA A 128 5.44 7.01 2.33
N THR A 129 4.33 7.34 2.98
CA THR A 129 3.08 6.60 2.82
C THR A 129 2.49 6.82 1.43
N THR A 130 2.45 8.08 0.96
CA THR A 130 2.01 8.41 -0.40
C THR A 130 2.98 7.85 -1.46
N GLU A 131 4.30 7.95 -1.23
CA GLU A 131 5.31 7.30 -2.08
C GLU A 131 5.05 5.80 -2.20
N SER A 132 4.86 5.12 -1.05
CA SER A 132 4.60 3.69 -0.99
C SER A 132 3.29 3.34 -1.71
N PHE A 133 2.23 4.13 -1.55
CA PHE A 133 0.98 3.92 -2.29
C PHE A 133 1.22 4.00 -3.80
N ILE A 134 1.84 5.07 -4.30
CA ILE A 134 2.08 5.27 -5.73
C ILE A 134 2.92 4.11 -6.29
N TYR A 135 4.07 3.85 -5.67
CA TYR A 135 5.04 2.89 -6.17
C TYR A 135 4.52 1.45 -6.10
N ASN A 136 3.88 1.05 -5.00
CA ASN A 136 3.43 -0.34 -4.82
C ASN A 136 2.06 -0.63 -5.46
N THR A 137 1.30 0.40 -5.87
CA THR A 137 0.05 0.21 -6.64
C THR A 137 0.35 -0.26 -8.06
N ILE A 138 1.39 0.29 -8.68
CA ILE A 138 1.81 -0.05 -10.05
C ILE A 138 2.80 -1.23 -10.11
N LYS A 139 3.02 -1.93 -8.99
CA LYS A 139 3.88 -3.13 -9.02
C LYS A 139 3.13 -4.29 -9.67
N PRO A 140 3.84 -5.12 -10.47
CA PRO A 140 3.25 -6.31 -11.07
C PRO A 140 2.59 -7.23 -10.03
N LYS A 141 1.48 -7.87 -10.43
CA LYS A 141 0.74 -8.83 -9.60
C LYS A 141 1.65 -9.95 -9.05
N SER A 142 2.60 -10.40 -9.85
CA SER A 142 3.58 -11.43 -9.47
C SER A 142 4.52 -11.00 -8.34
N GLU A 143 4.79 -9.71 -8.18
CA GLU A 143 5.60 -9.19 -7.08
C GLU A 143 4.80 -9.11 -5.77
N LYS A 144 3.48 -8.94 -5.83
CA LYS A 144 2.63 -8.77 -4.65
C LYS A 144 2.08 -10.10 -4.10
N ASN A 145 1.86 -11.09 -4.97
CA ASN A 145 1.26 -12.36 -4.60
C ASN A 145 2.17 -13.26 -3.74
N ASN A 146 1.54 -14.08 -2.88
CA ASN A 146 2.19 -15.12 -2.05
C ASN A 146 3.29 -14.61 -1.11
N ARG A 147 3.27 -13.32 -0.77
CA ARG A 147 4.26 -12.68 0.12
C ARG A 147 3.67 -12.40 1.50
N LYS A 148 4.00 -13.29 2.45
CA LYS A 148 3.46 -13.24 3.81
C LYS A 148 3.80 -11.92 4.52
N HIS A 149 2.76 -11.23 5.00
CA HIS A 149 2.83 -9.98 5.76
C HIS A 149 3.33 -8.75 4.99
N ILE A 150 3.41 -8.81 3.65
CA ILE A 150 3.93 -7.70 2.84
C ILE A 150 2.78 -6.94 2.16
N HIS A 151 1.93 -7.61 1.40
CA HIS A 151 0.80 -6.98 0.70
C HIS A 151 -0.53 -7.63 1.08
N SER A 152 -1.59 -6.83 1.08
CA SER A 152 -2.97 -7.29 1.23
C SER A 152 -3.74 -6.87 -0.01
N LEU A 153 -3.71 -7.72 -1.04
CA LEU A 153 -4.56 -7.55 -2.22
C LEU A 153 -6.00 -7.86 -1.85
N TYR A 154 -6.95 -6.99 -2.23
CA TYR A 154 -8.33 -7.15 -1.80
C TYR A 154 -8.91 -8.53 -2.15
N GLU A 155 -8.70 -9.02 -3.38
CA GLU A 155 -9.17 -10.34 -3.81
C GLU A 155 -8.62 -11.48 -2.92
N ASN A 156 -7.36 -11.39 -2.50
CA ASN A 156 -6.77 -12.40 -1.61
C ASN A 156 -7.38 -12.32 -0.21
N ILE A 157 -7.57 -11.11 0.32
CA ILE A 157 -8.20 -10.91 1.64
C ILE A 157 -9.67 -11.34 1.63
N HIS A 158 -10.40 -10.99 0.57
CA HIS A 158 -11.80 -11.37 0.37
C HIS A 158 -11.95 -12.89 0.29
N ASN A 159 -10.95 -13.57 -0.29
CA ASN A 159 -10.84 -15.03 -0.33
C ASN A 159 -10.18 -15.65 0.92
N PHE A 160 -10.00 -14.88 1.99
CA PHE A 160 -9.44 -15.30 3.27
C PHE A 160 -8.02 -15.89 3.20
N ASP A 161 -7.12 -15.26 2.44
CA ASP A 161 -5.72 -15.66 2.32
C ASP A 161 -4.91 -15.36 3.59
N THR A 162 -4.04 -16.28 4.02
CA THR A 162 -3.30 -16.15 5.28
C THR A 162 -2.01 -15.34 5.17
N SER A 163 -1.62 -14.92 3.97
CA SER A 163 -0.42 -14.14 3.69
C SER A 163 -0.60 -12.63 3.91
N ALA A 164 -1.76 -12.21 4.42
CA ALA A 164 -2.14 -10.82 4.61
C ALA A 164 -1.14 -9.98 5.43
N CYS A 165 -1.03 -8.69 5.08
CA CYS A 165 -0.36 -7.66 5.87
C CYS A 165 -1.32 -7.08 6.92
N GLY A 166 -1.71 -7.91 7.87
CA GLY A 166 -2.70 -7.55 8.90
C GLY A 166 -3.08 -8.74 9.77
N THR A 167 -4.23 -8.62 10.41
CA THR A 167 -4.85 -9.69 11.19
C THR A 167 -6.29 -9.90 10.76
N TYR A 168 -6.75 -11.13 10.93
CA TYR A 168 -8.15 -11.48 10.86
C TYR A 168 -8.70 -11.61 12.27
N ILE A 169 -9.95 -11.22 12.46
CA ILE A 169 -10.65 -11.26 13.74
C ILE A 169 -12.02 -11.86 13.45
N SER A 170 -12.34 -13.01 14.03
CA SER A 170 -13.66 -13.61 13.87
C SER A 170 -14.69 -12.84 14.68
N MET A 171 -15.97 -12.97 14.33
CA MET A 171 -17.03 -12.37 15.13
C MET A 171 -17.09 -12.96 16.54
N ARG A 172 -16.71 -14.23 16.71
CA ARG A 172 -16.53 -14.85 18.04
C ARG A 172 -15.49 -14.09 18.85
N ASP A 173 -14.31 -13.86 18.29
CA ASP A 173 -13.23 -13.14 18.99
C ASP A 173 -13.64 -11.70 19.32
N ILE A 174 -14.33 -11.03 18.40
CA ILE A 174 -14.85 -9.66 18.62
C ILE A 174 -15.81 -9.66 19.82
N GLU A 175 -16.80 -10.55 19.84
CA GLU A 175 -17.75 -10.62 20.95
C GLU A 175 -17.09 -10.96 22.29
N GLU A 176 -16.16 -11.91 22.31
CA GLU A 176 -15.41 -12.30 23.51
C GLU A 176 -14.55 -11.15 24.05
N LEU A 177 -13.86 -10.42 23.16
CA LEU A 177 -13.01 -9.29 23.54
C LEU A 177 -13.82 -8.04 23.95
N ILE A 178 -15.00 -7.83 23.33
CA ILE A 178 -15.94 -6.80 23.79
C ILE A 178 -16.48 -7.18 25.17
N GLY A 179 -16.85 -8.45 25.37
CA GLY A 179 -17.34 -8.98 26.63
C GLY A 179 -18.46 -8.14 27.23
N ASN A 180 -18.24 -7.66 28.46
CA ASN A 180 -19.20 -6.87 29.22
C ASN A 180 -19.02 -5.34 29.05
N GLN A 181 -18.29 -4.88 28.03
CA GLN A 181 -18.21 -3.44 27.76
C GLN A 181 -19.62 -2.88 27.55
N THR A 182 -20.00 -1.88 28.34
CA THR A 182 -21.36 -1.29 28.33
C THR A 182 -21.43 0.05 27.61
N ALA A 183 -20.29 0.64 27.25
CA ALA A 183 -20.21 1.97 26.66
C ALA A 183 -19.56 1.93 25.26
N VAL A 184 -20.25 2.55 24.31
CA VAL A 184 -19.75 2.83 22.96
C VAL A 184 -18.75 3.99 23.02
N PRO A 185 -17.62 3.96 22.27
CA PRO A 185 -17.25 2.92 21.31
C PRO A 185 -16.63 1.67 21.94
N TYR A 186 -16.98 0.50 21.42
CA TYR A 186 -16.45 -0.79 21.87
C TYR A 186 -15.00 -0.95 21.43
N THR A 187 -14.12 -1.37 22.32
CA THR A 187 -12.68 -1.40 22.05
C THR A 187 -12.13 -2.81 22.17
N ILE A 188 -11.40 -3.29 21.17
CA ILE A 188 -10.69 -4.58 21.25
C ILE A 188 -9.20 -4.41 20.88
N PRO A 189 -8.29 -5.13 21.56
CA PRO A 189 -6.88 -5.11 21.24
C PRO A 189 -6.57 -5.94 20.00
N ILE A 190 -5.62 -5.48 19.18
CA ILE A 190 -5.09 -6.19 18.03
C ILE A 190 -3.57 -6.21 18.07
N ARG A 191 -2.97 -7.29 17.56
CA ARG A 191 -1.52 -7.40 17.39
C ARG A 191 -1.19 -8.15 16.11
N PHE A 192 -0.33 -7.60 15.28
CA PHE A 192 0.14 -8.27 14.07
C PHE A 192 1.53 -7.85 13.64
N ARG A 193 2.11 -8.64 12.72
CA ARG A 193 3.44 -8.40 12.14
C ARG A 193 3.28 -7.83 10.74
N VAL A 194 4.13 -6.86 10.41
CA VAL A 194 4.28 -6.25 9.11
C VAL A 194 5.69 -6.55 8.61
N SER A 195 5.81 -6.93 7.34
CA SER A 195 7.08 -7.09 6.65
C SER A 195 7.20 -6.00 5.59
N ILE A 196 8.33 -5.31 5.56
CA ILE A 196 8.62 -4.20 4.64
C ILE A 196 9.91 -4.55 3.91
N PRO A 197 9.84 -5.17 2.72
CA PRO A 197 11.00 -5.30 1.85
C PRO A 197 11.64 -3.95 1.59
N LEU A 198 12.97 -3.86 1.61
CA LEU A 198 13.63 -2.58 1.36
C LEU A 198 13.34 -2.08 -0.05
N TYR A 199 13.27 -2.97 -1.03
CA TYR A 199 12.92 -2.62 -2.42
C TYR A 199 11.45 -2.17 -2.60
N ASP A 200 10.60 -2.21 -1.56
CA ASP A 200 9.26 -1.57 -1.58
C ASP A 200 9.31 -0.08 -1.19
N LEU A 201 10.47 0.41 -0.75
CA LEU A 201 10.77 1.84 -0.59
C LEU A 201 11.45 2.35 -1.86
N LEU A 202 10.93 3.45 -2.42
CA LEU A 202 11.33 3.91 -3.75
C LEU A 202 12.83 4.23 -3.84
N ILE A 203 13.41 4.76 -2.76
CA ILE A 203 14.84 5.07 -2.68
C ILE A 203 15.75 3.85 -2.86
N PHE A 204 15.26 2.65 -2.55
CA PHE A 204 16.02 1.39 -2.64
C PHE A 204 15.65 0.56 -3.87
N SER A 205 14.73 1.02 -4.72
CA SER A 205 14.22 0.28 -5.88
C SER A 205 15.30 -0.22 -6.84
N ALA A 206 16.38 0.56 -7.03
CA ALA A 206 17.53 0.18 -7.86
C ALA A 206 18.78 -0.20 -7.02
N PHE A 207 18.64 -0.38 -5.71
CA PHE A 207 19.75 -0.68 -4.81
C PHE A 207 19.86 -2.19 -4.60
N THR A 208 20.83 -2.82 -5.26
CA THR A 208 21.05 -4.27 -5.20
C THR A 208 21.98 -4.65 -4.06
N ASP A 209 23.28 -4.36 -4.21
CA ASP A 209 24.35 -4.73 -3.28
C ASP A 209 25.02 -3.48 -2.69
N TYR A 210 25.12 -3.45 -1.37
CA TYR A 210 25.83 -2.41 -0.62
C TYR A 210 27.12 -2.97 -0.03
N PRO A 211 28.31 -2.52 -0.46
CA PRO A 211 29.58 -3.03 0.05
C PRO A 211 29.96 -2.34 1.37
N ASN A 212 29.24 -2.71 2.43
CA ASN A 212 29.41 -2.17 3.78
C ASN A 212 30.81 -2.44 4.36
N GLY A 213 31.54 -3.47 3.90
CA GLY A 213 32.95 -3.70 4.26
C GLY A 213 33.89 -2.58 3.79
N LEU A 214 33.50 -1.81 2.76
CA LEU A 214 34.27 -0.68 2.23
C LEU A 214 33.69 0.67 2.69
N PHE A 215 32.37 0.83 2.58
CA PHE A 215 31.73 2.10 2.87
C PHE A 215 31.30 2.22 4.33
N GLY A 216 31.18 1.13 5.09
CA GLY A 216 30.77 1.16 6.48
C GLY A 216 29.24 1.11 6.62
N ASP A 217 28.73 1.70 7.69
CA ASP A 217 27.33 1.56 8.08
C ASP A 217 26.34 2.31 7.17
N LEU A 218 25.22 1.67 6.88
CA LEU A 218 24.02 2.24 6.28
C LEU A 218 22.86 2.01 7.26
N LYS A 219 22.09 3.06 7.54
CA LYS A 219 20.94 3.00 8.45
C LYS A 219 19.74 3.70 7.85
N ILE A 220 18.55 3.27 8.24
CA ILE A 220 17.31 4.00 8.00
C ILE A 220 16.79 4.52 9.33
N LYS A 221 16.33 5.76 9.30
CA LYS A 221 15.57 6.37 10.39
C LYS A 221 14.17 6.60 9.87
N PHE A 222 13.15 6.12 10.56
CA PHE A 222 11.78 6.31 10.10
C PHE A 222 10.82 6.63 11.24
N LYS A 223 9.73 7.30 10.89
CA LYS A 223 8.51 7.39 11.71
C LYS A 223 7.40 6.62 11.03
N ILE A 224 6.37 6.32 11.80
CA ILE A 224 5.24 5.49 11.37
C ILE A 224 3.97 6.30 11.20
N ASN A 225 3.11 5.86 10.30
CA ASN A 225 1.87 6.53 9.95
C ASN A 225 0.66 5.79 10.56
N PRO A 226 0.01 6.34 11.60
CA PRO A 226 -1.18 5.71 12.18
C PRO A 226 -2.42 5.81 11.27
N HIS A 227 -2.36 6.58 10.18
CA HIS A 227 -3.49 6.77 9.26
C HIS A 227 -3.48 5.79 8.09
N ALA A 228 -2.51 4.90 7.95
CA ALA A 228 -2.40 4.02 6.79
C ALA A 228 -3.34 2.79 6.80
N PHE A 229 -3.98 2.50 7.95
CA PHE A 229 -4.74 1.27 8.17
C PHE A 229 -6.09 1.22 7.45
N VAL A 230 -6.43 0.01 7.04
CA VAL A 230 -7.69 -0.33 6.36
C VAL A 230 -8.34 -1.54 7.02
N PHE A 231 -9.63 -1.72 6.77
CA PHE A 231 -10.42 -2.89 7.12
C PHE A 231 -11.34 -3.30 5.98
N CYS A 232 -11.74 -4.56 5.96
CA CYS A 232 -12.83 -5.06 5.12
C CYS A 232 -13.41 -6.35 5.71
N GLN A 233 -14.64 -6.68 5.34
CA GLN A 233 -15.24 -7.96 5.70
C GLN A 233 -14.84 -9.02 4.67
N VAL A 234 -14.33 -10.14 5.17
CA VAL A 234 -13.98 -11.30 4.34
C VAL A 234 -15.27 -11.91 3.78
N ASN A 235 -15.20 -12.52 2.59
CA ASN A 235 -16.36 -13.20 2.02
C ASN A 235 -16.88 -14.27 3.00
N PRO A 236 -18.08 -14.11 3.57
CA PRO A 236 -18.58 -14.99 4.63
C PRO A 236 -18.69 -16.45 4.18
N ILE A 237 -18.99 -16.69 2.90
CA ILE A 237 -19.09 -18.04 2.35
C ILE A 237 -17.72 -18.71 2.31
N ILE A 238 -16.69 -17.96 1.92
CA ILE A 238 -15.33 -18.50 1.81
C ILE A 238 -14.72 -18.72 3.18
N SER A 239 -14.86 -17.74 4.08
CA SER A 239 -14.37 -17.89 5.45
C SER A 239 -15.10 -19.00 6.20
N MET A 240 -16.41 -19.15 6.02
CA MET A 240 -17.17 -20.27 6.58
C MET A 240 -16.73 -21.62 6.01
N ALA A 241 -16.52 -21.73 4.70
CA ALA A 241 -16.05 -22.96 4.07
C ALA A 241 -14.66 -23.38 4.55
N LYS A 242 -13.75 -22.40 4.72
CA LYS A 242 -12.42 -22.64 5.29
C LYS A 242 -12.51 -23.06 6.76
N TYR A 243 -13.29 -22.34 7.57
CA TYR A 243 -13.54 -22.70 8.97
C TYR A 243 -14.08 -24.13 9.09
N TYR A 244 -15.09 -24.47 8.30
CA TYR A 244 -15.69 -25.81 8.26
C TYR A 244 -14.67 -26.89 7.89
N THR A 245 -13.84 -26.63 6.89
CA THR A 245 -12.84 -27.58 6.40
C THR A 245 -11.73 -27.81 7.42
N MET A 246 -11.24 -26.74 8.05
CA MET A 246 -10.15 -26.81 9.02
C MET A 246 -10.57 -27.45 10.34
N ASN A 247 -11.83 -27.32 10.74
CA ASN A 247 -12.36 -27.82 12.01
C ASN A 247 -13.34 -28.99 11.85
N LYS A 248 -13.26 -29.70 10.72
CA LYS A 248 -14.25 -30.73 10.35
C LYS A 248 -14.42 -31.79 11.43
N ASP A 249 -13.34 -32.32 11.99
CA ASP A 249 -13.40 -33.40 12.98
C ASP A 249 -14.02 -32.93 14.31
N GLU A 250 -13.70 -31.72 14.74
CA GLU A 250 -14.32 -31.09 15.92
C GLU A 250 -15.80 -30.79 15.69
N LEU A 251 -16.15 -30.29 14.50
CA LEU A 251 -17.53 -29.99 14.12
C LEU A 251 -18.39 -31.25 14.00
N LEU A 252 -17.83 -32.36 13.49
CA LEU A 252 -18.49 -33.66 13.46
C LEU A 252 -18.68 -34.25 14.87
N GLY A 253 -17.79 -33.92 15.81
CA GLY A 253 -17.96 -34.21 17.24
C GLY A 253 -18.89 -33.24 17.98
N SER A 254 -19.26 -32.12 17.35
CA SER A 254 -20.13 -31.07 17.92
C SER A 254 -21.62 -31.33 17.64
N SER A 255 -22.49 -30.36 17.96
CA SER A 255 -23.93 -30.47 17.72
C SER A 255 -24.26 -30.58 16.22
N GLN A 256 -25.05 -31.59 15.84
CA GLN A 256 -25.57 -31.78 14.47
C GLN A 256 -26.29 -30.52 13.94
N GLN A 257 -26.86 -29.70 14.83
CA GLN A 257 -27.50 -28.43 14.50
C GLN A 257 -26.53 -27.42 13.86
N LYS A 258 -25.28 -27.33 14.35
CA LYS A 258 -24.27 -26.40 13.81
C LYS A 258 -23.95 -26.72 12.34
N LEU A 259 -23.88 -28.01 11.98
CA LEU A 259 -23.69 -28.46 10.60
C LEU A 259 -24.89 -28.11 9.70
N ILE A 260 -26.12 -28.28 10.21
CA ILE A 260 -27.35 -27.93 9.48
C ILE A 260 -27.41 -26.43 9.23
N ASP A 261 -27.06 -25.61 10.23
CA ASP A 261 -27.09 -24.15 10.08
C ASP A 261 -26.04 -23.67 9.07
N ILE A 262 -24.85 -24.28 9.05
CA ILE A 262 -23.80 -23.99 8.04
C ILE A 262 -24.27 -24.39 6.62
N ASP A 263 -24.90 -25.56 6.46
CA ASP A 263 -25.48 -25.98 5.18
C ASP A 263 -26.60 -25.03 4.72
N LEU A 264 -27.43 -24.55 5.66
CA LEU A 264 -28.44 -23.52 5.40
C LEU A 264 -27.80 -22.24 4.85
N MET A 265 -26.71 -21.78 5.45
CA MET A 265 -25.99 -20.59 4.98
C MET A 265 -25.54 -20.76 3.53
N PHE A 266 -24.91 -21.89 3.17
CA PHE A 266 -24.45 -22.11 1.80
C PHE A 266 -25.58 -22.18 0.77
N ARG A 267 -26.72 -22.78 1.12
CA ARG A 267 -27.86 -22.91 0.20
C ARG A 267 -28.63 -21.61 0.01
N ASN A 268 -28.74 -20.82 1.08
CA ASN A 268 -29.60 -19.65 1.13
C ASN A 268 -28.82 -18.33 1.07
N TRP A 269 -27.51 -18.36 0.86
CA TRP A 269 -26.72 -17.15 0.67
C TRP A 269 -27.20 -16.40 -0.57
N SER A 270 -27.63 -15.15 -0.38
CA SER A 270 -28.13 -14.32 -1.48
C SER A 270 -27.05 -13.39 -2.02
N LEU A 271 -26.94 -13.31 -3.35
CA LEU A 271 -26.16 -12.28 -4.04
C LEU A 271 -26.75 -10.87 -3.85
N THR A 272 -27.97 -10.75 -3.32
CA THR A 272 -28.62 -9.46 -3.04
C THR A 272 -28.14 -8.81 -1.74
N PHE A 273 -27.34 -9.49 -0.91
CA PHE A 273 -26.77 -8.87 0.30
C PHE A 273 -25.71 -7.83 -0.10
N GLN A 274 -26.01 -6.55 0.13
CA GLN A 274 -25.22 -5.40 -0.32
C GLN A 274 -24.36 -4.81 0.81
N TYR A 275 -23.41 -5.59 1.32
CA TYR A 275 -22.36 -5.05 2.19
C TYR A 275 -21.19 -4.51 1.34
N THR A 276 -20.33 -3.70 1.96
CA THR A 276 -19.19 -3.06 1.30
C THR A 276 -18.13 -4.10 0.96
N LYS A 277 -17.85 -4.28 -0.34
CA LYS A 277 -16.83 -5.21 -0.84
C LYS A 277 -15.60 -4.47 -1.39
N GLN A 278 -14.99 -3.65 -0.54
CA GLN A 278 -13.73 -2.96 -0.83
C GLN A 278 -12.96 -2.70 0.46
N PHE A 279 -11.70 -2.27 0.37
CA PHE A 279 -11.00 -1.76 1.54
C PHE A 279 -11.62 -0.44 1.99
N THR A 280 -11.83 -0.32 3.30
CA THR A 280 -12.27 0.92 3.94
C THR A 280 -11.17 1.39 4.88
N LYS A 281 -10.80 2.66 4.78
CA LYS A 281 -9.84 3.28 5.68
C LYS A 281 -10.38 3.32 7.11
N LEU A 282 -9.55 3.04 8.11
CA LEU A 282 -9.94 3.25 9.51
C LEU A 282 -10.27 4.73 9.76
N GLY A 283 -11.38 4.98 10.44
CA GLY A 283 -12.00 6.29 10.64
C GLY A 283 -13.06 6.67 9.61
N CYS A 284 -13.32 5.80 8.61
CA CYS A 284 -14.43 5.89 7.67
C CYS A 284 -15.47 4.80 7.96
N THR A 285 -16.69 5.05 7.49
CA THR A 285 -17.84 4.15 7.66
C THR A 285 -17.96 3.20 6.47
N ALA A 286 -18.32 1.94 6.73
CA ALA A 286 -18.67 0.95 5.71
C ALA A 286 -19.91 0.16 6.11
N ASP A 287 -20.71 -0.24 5.14
CA ASP A 287 -21.82 -1.16 5.35
C ASP A 287 -21.26 -2.57 5.61
N LEU A 288 -21.37 -3.06 6.83
CA LEU A 288 -20.90 -4.38 7.26
C LEU A 288 -22.08 -5.30 7.59
N ILE A 289 -21.89 -6.60 7.43
CA ILE A 289 -22.81 -7.60 7.98
C ILE A 289 -22.64 -7.58 9.50
N THR A 290 -23.66 -7.09 10.19
CA THR A 290 -23.70 -6.97 11.65
C THR A 290 -24.51 -8.07 12.30
N GLY A 291 -25.46 -8.68 11.59
CA GLY A 291 -26.29 -9.78 12.07
C GLY A 291 -26.39 -10.89 11.03
N LEU A 292 -26.43 -12.14 11.50
CA LEU A 292 -26.59 -13.32 10.66
C LEU A 292 -27.28 -14.41 11.48
N HIS A 293 -28.54 -14.70 11.16
CA HIS A 293 -29.34 -15.67 11.91
C HIS A 293 -30.37 -16.36 11.03
N ALA A 294 -30.84 -17.51 11.49
CA ALA A 294 -31.86 -18.27 10.80
C ALA A 294 -33.25 -18.04 11.42
N GLU A 295 -34.23 -17.65 10.61
CA GLU A 295 -35.63 -17.46 11.03
C GLU A 295 -36.56 -18.52 10.44
N PRO A 296 -37.55 -19.04 11.19
CA PRO A 296 -38.54 -19.96 10.64
C PRO A 296 -39.42 -19.27 9.59
N LEU A 297 -39.48 -19.87 8.39
CA LEU A 297 -40.33 -19.44 7.28
C LEU A 297 -41.76 -19.98 7.42
N THR A 298 -41.90 -21.18 7.96
CA THR A 298 -43.16 -21.94 8.06
C THR A 298 -43.15 -22.85 9.28
N GLU A 299 -44.33 -23.28 9.75
CA GLU A 299 -44.46 -24.29 10.83
C GLU A 299 -43.83 -25.66 10.47
N SER A 300 -43.57 -25.91 9.19
CA SER A 300 -42.89 -27.13 8.71
C SER A 300 -41.38 -27.16 8.94
N GLY A 301 -40.79 -26.13 9.56
CA GLY A 301 -39.39 -26.09 9.96
C GLY A 301 -38.41 -25.60 8.88
N LEU A 302 -38.89 -25.08 7.75
CA LEU A 302 -38.04 -24.38 6.78
C LEU A 302 -37.48 -23.12 7.44
N LYS A 303 -36.17 -22.86 7.30
CA LYS A 303 -35.53 -21.65 7.80
C LYS A 303 -35.07 -20.76 6.65
N ASN A 304 -35.18 -19.44 6.82
CA ASN A 304 -34.54 -18.44 5.99
C ASN A 304 -33.30 -17.88 6.67
N LEU A 305 -32.27 -17.60 5.88
CA LEU A 305 -31.10 -16.87 6.35
C LEU A 305 -31.40 -15.37 6.29
N ILE A 306 -31.35 -14.71 7.44
CA ILE A 306 -31.47 -13.26 7.57
C ILE A 306 -30.08 -12.68 7.78
N CYS A 307 -29.78 -11.60 7.06
CA CYS A 307 -28.50 -10.92 7.07
C CYS A 307 -28.77 -9.43 7.33
N ASP A 308 -28.36 -8.95 8.50
CA ASP A 308 -28.49 -7.54 8.88
C ASP A 308 -27.22 -6.80 8.46
N ILE A 309 -27.41 -5.70 7.73
CA ILE A 309 -26.32 -4.86 7.23
C ILE A 309 -26.49 -3.46 7.79
N LYS A 310 -25.43 -2.93 8.40
CA LYS A 310 -25.43 -1.58 8.98
C LYS A 310 -24.14 -0.82 8.64
N PRO A 311 -24.22 0.52 8.57
CA PRO A 311 -23.04 1.36 8.50
C PRO A 311 -22.28 1.30 9.84
N VAL A 312 -21.00 0.91 9.80
CA VAL A 312 -20.11 0.82 10.96
C VAL A 312 -18.84 1.60 10.70
N THR A 313 -18.43 2.43 11.65
CA THR A 313 -17.15 3.15 11.64
C THR A 313 -16.17 2.46 12.57
N ILE A 314 -15.08 1.94 12.01
CA ILE A 314 -13.99 1.36 12.79
C ILE A 314 -12.86 2.37 12.85
N SER A 315 -12.41 2.72 14.06
CA SER A 315 -11.26 3.60 14.28
C SER A 315 -10.15 2.89 15.04
N ILE A 316 -8.96 3.49 15.09
CA ILE A 316 -7.78 2.92 15.77
C ILE A 316 -7.25 3.89 16.83
N LYS A 317 -6.85 3.35 17.98
CA LYS A 317 -6.24 4.08 19.10
C LYS A 317 -5.08 3.27 19.69
N ASN A 318 -4.29 3.93 20.53
CA ASN A 318 -3.22 3.31 21.33
C ASN A 318 -2.28 2.43 20.49
N TYR A 319 -1.93 2.93 19.30
CA TYR A 319 -1.05 2.28 18.37
C TYR A 319 0.41 2.39 18.87
N VAL A 320 1.10 1.25 18.97
CA VAL A 320 2.45 1.14 19.53
C VAL A 320 3.25 0.08 18.79
N ILE A 321 4.46 0.42 18.36
CA ILE A 321 5.43 -0.56 17.85
C ILE A 321 6.11 -1.23 19.03
N THR A 322 5.96 -2.54 19.13
CA THR A 322 6.57 -3.30 20.23
C THR A 322 7.92 -3.88 19.85
N GLU A 323 8.10 -4.25 18.57
CA GLU A 323 9.32 -4.88 18.09
C GLU A 323 9.64 -4.39 16.67
N VAL A 324 10.92 -4.17 16.38
CA VAL A 324 11.44 -3.98 15.03
C VAL A 324 12.68 -4.88 14.87
N THR A 325 12.82 -5.49 13.70
CA THR A 325 14.02 -6.23 13.30
C THR A 325 14.32 -5.92 11.85
N ALA A 326 15.56 -5.61 11.49
CA ALA A 326 16.01 -5.64 10.11
C ALA A 326 16.59 -7.03 9.82
N ASN A 327 16.03 -7.72 8.83
CA ASN A 327 16.51 -9.00 8.34
C ASN A 327 17.35 -8.69 7.11
N ILE A 328 18.67 -8.65 7.30
CA ILE A 328 19.61 -8.32 6.24
C ILE A 328 20.24 -9.58 5.66
N THR A 329 20.24 -9.66 4.34
CA THR A 329 20.87 -10.74 3.59
C THR A 329 22.28 -10.31 3.24
N ASN A 330 23.29 -11.08 3.63
CA ASN A 330 24.69 -10.71 3.48
C ASN A 330 25.54 -11.84 2.90
N TYR A 331 26.74 -11.49 2.43
CA TYR A 331 27.77 -12.44 2.08
C TYR A 331 29.18 -11.83 2.20
N LYS A 332 30.19 -12.68 2.25
CA LYS A 332 31.60 -12.27 2.17
C LYS A 332 32.12 -12.40 0.75
N THR A 333 33.14 -11.62 0.46
CA THR A 333 33.77 -11.55 -0.86
C THR A 333 35.23 -11.94 -0.77
N THR A 334 35.76 -12.50 -1.85
CA THR A 334 37.21 -12.80 -1.91
C THR A 334 38.04 -11.53 -1.74
N ASP A 335 39.20 -11.63 -1.09
CA ASP A 335 40.16 -10.51 -0.97
C ASP A 335 40.50 -9.89 -2.33
N ALA A 336 40.60 -10.73 -3.38
CA ALA A 336 40.84 -10.28 -4.75
C ALA A 336 39.68 -9.43 -5.31
N CYS A 337 38.43 -9.76 -4.99
CA CYS A 337 37.26 -8.96 -5.34
C CYS A 337 37.25 -7.64 -4.56
N LEU A 338 37.40 -7.69 -3.24
CA LEU A 338 37.44 -6.49 -2.38
C LEU A 338 38.51 -5.50 -2.81
N ASN A 339 39.72 -5.96 -3.08
CA ASN A 339 40.82 -5.09 -3.50
C ASN A 339 40.53 -4.42 -4.86
N ARG A 340 39.89 -5.14 -5.79
CA ARG A 340 39.48 -4.59 -7.08
C ARG A 340 38.40 -3.52 -6.93
N VAL A 341 37.39 -3.79 -6.10
CA VAL A 341 36.30 -2.84 -5.82
C VAL A 341 36.84 -1.61 -5.09
N ARG A 342 37.75 -1.79 -4.14
CA ARG A 342 38.46 -0.70 -3.46
C ARG A 342 39.27 0.15 -4.44
N GLN A 343 39.99 -0.46 -5.38
CA GLN A 343 40.69 0.28 -6.43
C GLN A 343 39.73 1.07 -7.32
N PHE A 344 38.61 0.48 -7.71
CA PHE A 344 37.59 1.14 -8.53
C PHE A 344 37.02 2.39 -7.85
N TYR A 345 36.60 2.27 -6.58
CA TYR A 345 36.04 3.38 -5.80
C TYR A 345 37.09 4.30 -5.17
N SER A 346 38.39 4.03 -5.37
CA SER A 346 39.44 4.97 -4.92
C SER A 346 39.43 6.29 -5.71
N GLN A 347 38.88 6.27 -6.93
CA GLN A 347 38.81 7.42 -7.84
C GLN A 347 37.38 7.73 -8.31
N ARG A 348 36.39 6.92 -7.91
CA ARG A 348 34.99 7.05 -8.34
C ARG A 348 34.05 7.05 -7.15
N PRO A 349 32.98 7.86 -7.17
CA PRO A 349 31.94 7.79 -6.15
C PRO A 349 31.16 6.47 -6.27
N PHE A 350 30.63 5.98 -5.14
CA PHE A 350 29.56 4.99 -5.16
C PHE A 350 28.24 5.70 -5.42
N VAL A 351 27.60 5.39 -6.54
CA VAL A 351 26.38 6.06 -6.99
C VAL A 351 25.27 5.03 -7.09
N VAL A 352 24.13 5.32 -6.45
CA VAL A 352 22.90 4.55 -6.59
C VAL A 352 21.85 5.50 -7.18
N PRO A 353 21.30 5.22 -8.38
CA PRO A 353 20.15 5.98 -8.86
C PRO A 353 18.96 5.72 -7.94
N ALA A 354 18.27 6.78 -7.56
CA ALA A 354 17.10 6.70 -6.71
C ALA A 354 16.06 7.72 -7.16
N GLN A 355 14.79 7.37 -6.96
CA GLN A 355 13.67 8.26 -7.18
C GLN A 355 13.07 8.67 -5.82
N ARG A 356 12.40 9.83 -5.81
CA ARG A 356 11.60 10.28 -4.68
C ARG A 356 10.29 10.87 -5.18
N VAL A 357 9.29 10.84 -4.32
CA VAL A 357 8.02 11.54 -4.56
C VAL A 357 8.04 12.88 -3.84
N GLU A 358 7.61 13.93 -4.52
CA GLU A 358 7.31 15.24 -3.93
C GLU A 358 5.80 15.50 -4.03
N VAL A 359 5.18 15.83 -2.90
CA VAL A 359 3.72 16.01 -2.83
C VAL A 359 3.39 17.50 -2.79
N TRP A 360 2.59 17.93 -3.77
CA TRP A 360 2.15 19.32 -3.92
C TRP A 360 0.61 19.38 -3.92
N PRO A 361 -0.01 19.90 -2.85
CA PRO A 361 -1.46 20.00 -2.77
C PRO A 361 -1.98 21.22 -3.53
N PHE A 362 -2.93 21.01 -4.42
CA PHE A 362 -3.63 22.11 -5.07
C PHE A 362 -4.43 22.95 -4.07
N PRO A 363 -4.49 24.29 -4.23
CA PRO A 363 -5.06 25.20 -3.24
C PRO A 363 -6.59 25.18 -3.16
N THR A 364 -7.28 24.64 -4.17
CA THR A 364 -8.74 24.69 -4.28
C THR A 364 -9.34 23.31 -4.47
N SER A 365 -10.37 22.99 -3.69
CA SER A 365 -11.19 21.79 -3.86
C SER A 365 -11.99 21.82 -5.17
N ALA A 366 -12.51 20.65 -5.57
CA ALA A 366 -13.45 20.56 -6.69
C ALA A 366 -14.70 21.43 -6.45
N THR A 367 -15.33 21.84 -7.54
CA THR A 367 -16.62 22.57 -7.56
C THR A 367 -17.69 21.74 -8.25
N LEU A 368 -18.94 22.19 -8.24
CA LEU A 368 -20.04 21.56 -9.01
C LEU A 368 -19.71 21.39 -10.50
N THR A 369 -18.89 22.28 -11.07
CA THR A 369 -18.44 22.22 -12.47
C THR A 369 -17.16 21.41 -12.68
N GLY A 370 -16.60 20.84 -11.62
CA GLY A 370 -15.36 20.06 -11.61
C GLY A 370 -14.16 20.81 -11.05
N ILE A 371 -12.97 20.40 -11.48
CA ILE A 371 -11.68 20.89 -11.02
C ILE A 371 -11.12 21.86 -12.05
N ARG A 372 -10.73 23.04 -11.58
CA ARG A 372 -9.89 23.98 -12.34
C ARG A 372 -9.00 24.72 -11.34
N THR A 373 -7.76 24.28 -11.23
CA THR A 373 -6.83 24.76 -10.19
C THR A 373 -5.42 24.81 -10.74
N SER A 374 -4.57 25.62 -10.14
CA SER A 374 -3.17 25.70 -10.50
C SER A 374 -2.29 25.90 -9.29
N GLN A 375 -1.05 25.44 -9.40
CA GLN A 375 -0.02 25.63 -8.38
C GLN A 375 1.32 25.87 -9.06
N ASN A 376 2.07 26.83 -8.54
CA ASN A 376 3.43 27.08 -8.99
C ASN A 376 4.38 26.11 -8.28
N ILE A 377 5.00 25.22 -9.05
CA ILE A 377 5.86 24.15 -8.54
C ILE A 377 7.23 24.29 -9.24
N PRO A 378 8.35 24.22 -8.51
CA PRO A 378 9.67 24.05 -9.14
C PRO A 378 9.77 22.60 -9.64
N ILE A 379 9.90 22.42 -10.95
CA ILE A 379 9.97 21.09 -11.56
C ILE A 379 11.44 20.79 -11.83
N SER A 380 11.99 19.74 -11.22
CA SER A 380 13.38 19.34 -11.39
C SER A 380 13.45 17.84 -11.67
N HIS A 381 13.80 17.47 -12.89
CA HIS A 381 14.03 16.08 -13.30
C HIS A 381 12.82 15.17 -13.03
N VAL A 382 11.61 15.66 -13.36
CA VAL A 382 10.36 14.93 -13.10
C VAL A 382 10.09 13.90 -14.19
N THR A 383 9.99 12.64 -13.79
CA THR A 383 9.67 11.51 -14.70
C THR A 383 8.17 11.43 -14.99
N ASP A 384 7.35 11.62 -13.94
CA ASP A 384 5.91 11.43 -13.96
C ASP A 384 5.18 12.41 -13.03
N PHE A 385 4.00 12.87 -13.44
CA PHE A 385 3.03 13.44 -12.51
C PHE A 385 2.04 12.35 -12.08
N CYS A 386 1.92 12.12 -10.78
CA CYS A 386 0.91 11.23 -10.21
C CYS A 386 -0.19 12.07 -9.55
N LEU A 387 -1.42 11.98 -10.06
CA LEU A 387 -2.59 12.66 -9.50
C LEU A 387 -3.37 11.72 -8.60
N LEU A 388 -3.58 12.17 -7.37
CA LEU A 388 -4.41 11.50 -6.36
C LEU A 388 -5.63 12.37 -6.06
N PHE A 389 -6.75 11.72 -5.79
CA PHE A 389 -8.05 12.37 -5.56
C PHE A 389 -8.54 12.07 -4.14
N PRO A 390 -7.94 12.68 -3.10
CA PRO A 390 -8.39 12.49 -1.73
C PRO A 390 -9.80 13.08 -1.55
N LYS A 391 -10.69 12.31 -0.93
CA LYS A 391 -12.06 12.74 -0.58
C LYS A 391 -12.14 13.48 0.75
N ASP A 392 -11.23 13.16 1.66
CA ASP A 392 -11.05 13.90 2.91
C ASP A 392 -9.55 14.09 3.21
N ALA A 393 -9.25 14.95 4.18
CA ALA A 393 -7.86 15.26 4.58
C ALA A 393 -7.12 14.06 5.21
N ARG A 394 -7.84 12.98 5.54
CA ARG A 394 -7.26 11.78 6.12
C ARG A 394 -6.89 10.78 5.05
N ALA A 395 -7.40 10.84 3.82
CA ALA A 395 -7.11 9.87 2.76
C ALA A 395 -5.59 9.72 2.50
N THR A 396 -5.09 8.48 2.56
CA THR A 396 -3.65 8.17 2.43
C THR A 396 -3.37 6.98 1.51
N THR A 397 -4.22 5.96 1.50
CA THR A 397 -3.98 4.66 0.84
C THR A 397 -5.21 4.11 0.12
N CYS A 398 -6.34 4.82 0.21
CA CYS A 398 -7.60 4.48 -0.46
C CYS A 398 -8.00 5.68 -1.30
N PHE A 399 -7.72 5.60 -2.60
CA PHE A 399 -8.05 6.64 -3.57
C PHE A 399 -8.91 6.01 -4.65
N GLU A 400 -9.94 6.73 -5.07
CA GLU A 400 -10.94 6.20 -5.98
C GLU A 400 -11.04 7.10 -7.20
N ASN A 401 -11.43 6.53 -8.33
CA ASN A 401 -11.62 7.27 -9.57
C ASN A 401 -12.66 8.39 -9.37
N PRO A 402 -12.34 9.66 -9.70
CA PRO A 402 -13.29 10.76 -9.60
C PRO A 402 -14.40 10.68 -10.65
N CYS A 403 -14.28 9.80 -11.66
CA CYS A 403 -15.22 9.66 -12.80
C CYS A 403 -15.42 10.99 -13.54
N TYR A 404 -14.31 11.60 -13.95
CA TYR A 404 -14.26 12.92 -14.59
C TYR A 404 -13.86 12.81 -16.06
N GLN A 405 -14.41 13.71 -16.87
CA GLN A 405 -14.10 13.92 -18.28
C GLN A 405 -13.26 15.18 -18.47
N ASN A 406 -12.65 15.30 -19.65
CA ASN A 406 -11.79 16.43 -20.02
C ASN A 406 -10.62 16.65 -19.04
N MET A 407 -10.15 15.57 -18.42
CA MET A 407 -9.10 15.58 -17.43
C MET A 407 -7.73 15.80 -18.09
N GLN A 408 -7.00 16.83 -17.68
CA GLN A 408 -5.69 17.17 -18.26
C GLN A 408 -4.85 18.03 -17.32
N VAL A 409 -3.53 17.87 -17.39
CA VAL A 409 -2.56 18.76 -16.73
C VAL A 409 -1.89 19.63 -17.79
N THR A 410 -1.75 20.93 -17.52
CA THR A 410 -1.02 21.87 -18.38
C THR A 410 0.16 22.44 -17.59
N THR A 411 1.37 22.32 -18.14
CA THR A 411 2.59 22.92 -17.57
C THR A 411 3.60 23.20 -18.67
N CYS A 412 4.48 24.18 -18.48
CA CYS A 412 5.50 24.58 -19.47
C CYS A 412 4.92 24.86 -20.88
N GLY A 413 3.67 25.34 -20.98
CA GLY A 413 2.98 25.58 -22.25
C GLY A 413 2.57 24.30 -23.01
N ARG A 414 2.63 23.13 -22.37
CA ARG A 414 2.27 21.82 -22.94
C ARG A 414 1.18 21.14 -22.12
N ASN A 415 0.43 20.27 -22.76
CA ASN A 415 -0.63 19.48 -22.13
C ASN A 415 -0.19 18.02 -21.93
N PHE A 416 -0.60 17.44 -20.80
CA PHE A 416 -0.30 16.06 -20.39
C PHE A 416 -1.60 15.31 -20.03
N PRO A 417 -2.02 14.32 -20.84
CA PRO A 417 -1.58 14.09 -22.23
C PRO A 417 -2.07 15.23 -23.15
N ASP A 418 -1.66 15.26 -24.42
CA ASP A 418 -2.02 16.35 -25.35
C ASP A 418 -3.53 16.49 -25.57
N MET A 419 -4.23 15.35 -25.63
CA MET A 419 -5.69 15.31 -25.74
C MET A 419 -6.34 15.23 -24.35
N PRO A 420 -7.43 15.97 -24.08
CA PRO A 420 -8.21 15.78 -22.86
C PRO A 420 -8.76 14.35 -22.76
N MET A 421 -8.70 13.75 -21.57
CA MET A 421 -9.10 12.35 -21.34
C MET A 421 -10.32 12.22 -20.43
N ASN A 422 -11.10 11.18 -20.65
CA ASN A 422 -12.13 10.72 -19.72
C ASN A 422 -11.61 9.52 -18.92
N THR A 423 -11.77 9.55 -17.59
CA THR A 423 -11.22 8.51 -16.71
C THR A 423 -11.93 7.16 -16.79
N LEU A 424 -12.98 7.04 -17.61
CA LEU A 424 -13.70 5.79 -17.88
C LEU A 424 -13.51 5.27 -19.32
N ASP A 425 -12.76 6.00 -20.17
CA ASP A 425 -12.59 5.61 -21.57
C ASP A 425 -11.46 4.59 -21.75
N GLN A 426 -11.59 3.74 -22.79
CA GLN A 426 -10.58 2.74 -23.14
C GLN A 426 -9.19 3.33 -23.38
N GLN A 427 -9.10 4.52 -23.98
CA GLN A 427 -7.83 5.19 -24.25
C GLN A 427 -7.12 5.60 -22.95
N PHE A 428 -7.89 6.04 -21.95
CA PHE A 428 -7.34 6.37 -20.63
C PHE A 428 -6.76 5.11 -19.98
N PHE A 429 -7.50 4.00 -19.99
CA PHE A 429 -7.04 2.73 -19.44
C PHE A 429 -5.71 2.28 -20.06
N GLN A 430 -5.61 2.26 -21.39
CA GLN A 430 -4.37 1.87 -22.07
C GLN A 430 -3.19 2.80 -21.72
N LEU A 431 -3.44 4.12 -21.64
CA LEU A 431 -2.40 5.07 -21.25
C LEU A 431 -1.90 4.84 -19.82
N GLN A 432 -2.79 4.47 -18.89
CA GLN A 432 -2.38 4.15 -17.52
C GLN A 432 -1.57 2.86 -17.46
N LEU A 433 -1.94 1.82 -18.21
CA LEU A 433 -1.16 0.58 -18.28
C LEU A 433 0.25 0.82 -18.83
N ASN A 434 0.37 1.57 -19.93
CA ASN A 434 1.66 1.96 -20.51
C ASN A 434 2.47 2.80 -19.52
N ALA A 435 1.81 3.69 -18.78
CA ALA A 435 2.46 4.53 -17.77
C ALA A 435 3.06 3.73 -16.61
N SER A 436 2.41 2.62 -16.26
CA SER A 436 2.85 1.68 -15.21
C SER A 436 3.74 0.53 -15.71
N ASN A 437 4.09 0.47 -17.00
CA ASN A 437 4.79 -0.66 -17.64
C ASN A 437 4.05 -2.01 -17.51
N HIS A 438 2.70 -1.98 -17.55
CA HIS A 438 1.81 -3.16 -17.53
C HIS A 438 1.25 -3.52 -18.91
N ASP A 439 1.79 -2.95 -19.99
CA ASP A 439 1.35 -3.16 -21.36
C ASP A 439 2.01 -4.37 -22.05
N LEU A 440 2.99 -5.00 -21.40
CA LEU A 440 3.79 -6.10 -21.95
C LEU A 440 3.78 -7.36 -21.06
N LEU A 441 4.93 -7.75 -20.50
CA LEU A 441 5.12 -9.04 -19.81
C LEU A 441 4.47 -9.07 -18.41
N PHE A 442 4.24 -7.90 -17.81
CA PHE A 442 3.80 -7.78 -16.42
C PHE A 442 2.31 -7.49 -16.34
N GLU A 443 1.61 -8.28 -15.52
CA GLU A 443 0.18 -8.10 -15.27
C GLU A 443 -0.06 -7.10 -14.13
N ALA A 444 -1.04 -6.22 -14.33
CA ALA A 444 -1.61 -5.39 -13.28
C ALA A 444 -2.33 -6.26 -12.23
N THR A 445 -2.50 -5.72 -11.03
CA THR A 445 -3.39 -6.35 -10.03
C THR A 445 -4.85 -6.06 -10.35
N ASP A 446 -5.73 -7.00 -10.02
CA ASP A 446 -7.19 -6.90 -10.22
C ASP A 446 -7.73 -5.57 -9.62
N GLU A 447 -7.35 -5.23 -8.38
CA GLU A 447 -7.74 -3.97 -7.72
C GLU A 447 -7.29 -2.68 -8.45
N PHE A 448 -6.19 -2.73 -9.22
CA PHE A 448 -5.71 -1.57 -9.99
C PHE A 448 -6.48 -1.46 -11.31
N GLU A 449 -6.66 -2.58 -12.01
CA GLU A 449 -7.45 -2.65 -13.24
C GLU A 449 -8.92 -2.26 -12.98
N ASP A 450 -9.52 -2.80 -11.93
CA ASP A 450 -10.88 -2.51 -11.51
C ASP A 450 -11.09 -1.03 -11.18
N ALA A 451 -10.14 -0.42 -10.46
CA ALA A 451 -10.17 1.00 -10.13
C ALA A 451 -10.12 1.91 -11.37
N LEU A 452 -9.49 1.46 -12.46
CA LEU A 452 -9.40 2.20 -13.72
C LEU A 452 -10.63 2.00 -14.62
N THR A 453 -11.26 0.83 -14.58
CA THR A 453 -12.29 0.42 -15.56
C THR A 453 -13.71 0.47 -15.02
N THR A 454 -13.92 0.27 -13.72
CA THR A 454 -15.25 0.13 -13.14
C THR A 454 -15.89 1.50 -12.87
N PRO A 455 -17.05 1.82 -13.48
CA PRO A 455 -17.76 3.05 -13.19
C PRO A 455 -18.33 3.04 -11.78
N ARG A 456 -18.29 4.20 -11.10
CA ARG A 456 -18.77 4.35 -9.71
C ARG A 456 -20.14 4.99 -9.59
N ASN A 457 -20.62 5.56 -10.67
CA ASN A 457 -21.83 6.31 -10.74
C ASN A 457 -22.46 6.13 -12.11
N THR A 458 -23.79 6.28 -12.14
CA THR A 458 -24.57 6.42 -13.36
C THR A 458 -25.20 7.81 -13.36
N ALA A 459 -25.93 8.13 -14.42
CA ALA A 459 -26.72 9.36 -14.47
C ALA A 459 -27.74 9.48 -13.32
N THR A 460 -28.14 8.37 -12.68
CA THR A 460 -29.23 8.34 -11.70
C THR A 460 -28.80 8.02 -10.28
N ARG A 461 -27.67 7.32 -10.05
CA ARG A 461 -27.23 6.92 -8.71
C ARG A 461 -25.72 6.70 -8.61
N ARG A 462 -25.21 6.73 -7.38
CA ARG A 462 -23.91 6.12 -7.04
C ARG A 462 -24.07 4.61 -6.90
N LEU A 463 -23.03 3.88 -7.25
CA LEU A 463 -22.99 2.43 -7.16
C LEU A 463 -22.23 2.03 -5.88
N ASN A 464 -22.77 1.04 -5.17
CA ASN A 464 -22.04 0.42 -4.08
C ASN A 464 -20.91 -0.46 -4.65
N PRO A 465 -19.71 -0.40 -4.08
CA PRO A 465 -18.59 -1.18 -4.56
C PRO A 465 -18.82 -2.67 -4.28
N HIS A 466 -18.72 -3.47 -5.34
CA HIS A 466 -18.77 -4.94 -5.26
C HIS A 466 -17.38 -5.60 -5.40
N ILE A 467 -16.35 -4.77 -5.60
CA ILE A 467 -14.92 -5.05 -5.81
C ILE A 467 -14.12 -3.85 -5.27
N ASP A 468 -12.81 -4.00 -5.02
CA ASP A 468 -11.99 -2.89 -4.52
C ASP A 468 -11.70 -1.85 -5.60
N LEU A 469 -12.19 -0.63 -5.39
CA LEU A 469 -11.98 0.51 -6.29
C LEU A 469 -11.03 1.57 -5.70
N THR A 470 -10.29 1.19 -4.65
CA THR A 470 -9.51 2.12 -3.81
C THR A 470 -8.02 2.18 -4.16
N SER A 471 -7.60 1.52 -5.25
CA SER A 471 -6.23 1.55 -5.79
C SER A 471 -6.12 2.49 -7.00
N PHE A 472 -6.84 3.62 -7.01
CA PHE A 472 -6.81 4.55 -8.13
C PHE A 472 -5.68 5.59 -7.99
N LEU A 473 -4.89 5.74 -9.05
CA LEU A 473 -4.04 6.89 -9.29
C LEU A 473 -4.00 7.17 -10.78
N ARG A 474 -3.76 8.43 -11.14
CA ARG A 474 -3.54 8.81 -12.54
C ARG A 474 -2.09 9.21 -12.74
N THR A 475 -1.34 8.40 -13.48
CA THR A 475 0.03 8.68 -13.92
C THR A 475 0.01 9.40 -15.25
N LEU A 476 0.79 10.48 -15.33
CA LEU A 476 1.07 11.24 -16.54
C LEU A 476 2.58 11.21 -16.78
N GLN A 477 3.01 10.36 -17.72
CA GLN A 477 4.41 10.28 -18.11
C GLN A 477 4.87 11.60 -18.73
N CYS A 478 5.96 12.14 -18.19
CA CYS A 478 6.68 13.27 -18.77
C CYS A 478 7.84 12.78 -19.66
N GLU A 479 8.39 11.61 -19.33
CA GLU A 479 9.45 10.97 -20.10
C GLU A 479 8.92 10.19 -21.30
N ARG A 480 9.80 10.00 -22.29
CA ARG A 480 9.53 9.09 -23.41
C ARG A 480 9.70 7.66 -22.91
N ASN A 481 8.70 6.81 -23.12
CA ASN A 481 8.84 5.37 -22.91
C ASN A 481 9.93 4.84 -23.86
N SER A 482 11.04 4.39 -23.29
CA SER A 482 12.27 4.05 -24.03
C SER A 482 12.53 2.55 -24.13
N ASN A 483 11.57 1.68 -23.77
CA ASN A 483 11.73 0.22 -23.84
C ASN A 483 13.08 -0.27 -23.26
N GLY A 484 13.52 0.32 -22.15
CA GLY A 484 14.76 -0.05 -21.46
C GLY A 484 16.04 0.67 -21.92
N ALA A 485 15.99 1.62 -22.85
CA ALA A 485 17.11 2.52 -23.12
C ALA A 485 17.12 3.71 -22.14
N LEU A 486 18.24 4.00 -21.48
CA LEU A 486 18.34 5.01 -20.42
C LEU A 486 18.36 6.46 -20.96
N THR A 487 17.48 6.86 -21.87
CA THR A 487 17.35 8.28 -22.24
C THR A 487 16.52 9.02 -21.21
N PHE A 488 17.19 9.61 -20.21
CA PHE A 488 16.53 10.49 -19.23
C PHE A 488 16.30 11.88 -19.85
N ASP A 489 15.04 12.19 -20.17
CA ASP A 489 14.56 13.50 -20.67
C ASP A 489 13.34 13.94 -19.85
N GLY A 490 13.44 13.80 -18.53
CA GLY A 490 12.41 14.23 -17.58
C GLY A 490 12.18 15.75 -17.65
N LEU A 491 10.99 16.18 -17.24
CA LEU A 491 10.66 17.61 -17.27
C LEU A 491 11.52 18.36 -16.24
N ASP A 492 12.30 19.33 -16.71
CA ASP A 492 13.14 20.18 -15.85
C ASP A 492 12.97 21.66 -16.21
N THR A 493 12.76 22.47 -15.17
CA THR A 493 12.61 23.92 -15.23
C THR A 493 13.81 24.63 -14.61
N GLN A 494 14.89 23.92 -14.28
CA GLN A 494 16.10 24.44 -13.67
C GLN A 494 15.81 25.24 -12.39
N ASN A 495 14.92 24.69 -11.55
CA ASN A 495 14.41 25.31 -10.32
C ASN A 495 13.56 26.58 -10.52
N GLN A 496 13.10 26.88 -11.74
CA GLN A 496 12.13 27.96 -11.95
C GLN A 496 10.71 27.49 -11.61
N ASN A 497 10.00 28.26 -10.81
CA ASN A 497 8.60 27.99 -10.53
C ASN A 497 7.78 28.06 -11.82
N THR A 498 7.10 26.97 -12.14
CA THR A 498 6.19 26.89 -13.30
C THR A 498 4.79 26.53 -12.83
N SER A 499 3.78 27.14 -13.46
CA SER A 499 2.38 26.82 -13.20
C SER A 499 2.06 25.41 -13.70
N VAL A 500 1.65 24.55 -12.79
CA VAL A 500 1.02 23.26 -13.09
C VAL A 500 -0.47 23.45 -12.89
N GLU A 501 -1.24 23.35 -13.98
CA GLU A 501 -2.69 23.54 -13.98
C GLU A 501 -3.39 22.20 -14.15
N LEU A 502 -4.34 21.89 -13.28
CA LEU A 502 -5.21 20.71 -13.40
C LEU A 502 -6.62 21.15 -13.77
N ARG A 503 -7.18 20.51 -14.80
CA ARG A 503 -8.57 20.69 -15.21
C ARG A 503 -9.29 19.37 -15.39
N GLY A 504 -10.60 19.39 -15.15
CA GLY A 504 -11.53 18.30 -15.46
C GLY A 504 -12.95 18.60 -15.00
N ALA A 505 -13.93 17.95 -15.62
CA ALA A 505 -15.34 18.13 -15.30
C ALA A 505 -15.97 16.79 -14.90
N PRO A 506 -16.92 16.75 -13.97
CA PRO A 506 -17.63 15.51 -13.66
C PRO A 506 -18.38 14.98 -14.89
N ILE A 507 -18.39 13.66 -15.07
CA ILE A 507 -19.23 13.00 -16.07
C ILE A 507 -20.71 13.13 -15.69
N TYR A 508 -21.01 12.95 -14.40
CA TYR A 508 -22.34 13.11 -13.81
C TYR A 508 -22.31 14.14 -12.68
N GLN A 509 -23.24 15.09 -12.70
CA GLN A 509 -23.31 16.22 -11.77
C GLN A 509 -24.36 16.03 -10.67
N GLY A 510 -24.31 16.86 -9.63
CA GLY A 510 -25.27 16.82 -8.53
C GLY A 510 -25.03 15.61 -7.63
N ALA A 511 -26.10 14.99 -7.12
CA ALA A 511 -26.00 13.90 -6.14
C ALA A 511 -25.19 12.67 -6.63
N THR A 512 -25.01 12.53 -7.95
CA THR A 512 -24.27 11.42 -8.56
C THR A 512 -22.78 11.73 -8.78
N ASP A 513 -22.30 12.96 -8.58
CA ASP A 513 -20.86 13.30 -8.67
C ASP A 513 -20.08 12.50 -7.61
N SER A 514 -19.16 11.63 -8.01
CA SER A 514 -18.47 10.69 -7.11
C SER A 514 -17.30 11.31 -6.32
N TYR A 515 -16.94 12.57 -6.60
CA TYR A 515 -15.81 13.25 -5.97
C TYR A 515 -16.21 14.52 -5.20
N TYR A 516 -17.04 15.39 -5.77
CA TYR A 516 -17.39 16.68 -5.16
C TYR A 516 -18.33 16.55 -3.95
N ASN A 517 -19.28 15.60 -3.99
CA ASN A 517 -20.36 15.49 -3.00
C ASN A 517 -20.10 14.36 -1.98
N VAL A 518 -18.88 14.25 -1.46
CA VAL A 518 -18.47 13.15 -0.56
C VAL A 518 -18.22 13.63 0.85
#